data_AF-T2IT74-F1
#
_entry.id   AF-T2IT74-F1
#
_cell.length_a   1.000
_cell.length_b   1.000
_cell.length_c   1.000
_cell.angle_alpha   90.00
_cell.angle_beta   90.00
_cell.angle_gamma   90.00
#
_symmetry.space_group_name_H-M   'P 1'
#
loop_
_entity.id
_entity.type
_entity.pdbx_description
1 polymer ?
#
loop_
_entity_poly.entity_id
_entity_poly.type
_entity_poly.pdbx_seq_one_letter_code
_entity_poly.pdbx_strand_id
1 'polypeptide(L)'
;MINFIDLFAGIGGMRLGLELACKKLNIETRCILSSEIDYKACETYALNFDEIPQGDIKNIDKISSFNFILAGFPCQPFSYAGKHQGFGDTRGTLFFEVERILDKYKPDGFLLENVRGLVTHDKGRTLKTIINKLNDLDYSVEYLLLNSSNFNVPQNRVRIYIVGKKGSQPNLTIKSDKGAIDSHSFKKNIIQGDLFAPINYPTKPLTVKDILKDIVEEKYFCSQEFTNLLNRAVRGNFNKLHGTRLIDFRGGNSLHSWDLGIKGECSSAERNLMNLLIANRRKKVFGTHQDGKSLTLEQIKIFYLNDDLEQLITSLLAKGYLKEECDKYGPVCGNLSFEVFKFLDPDSISITLTSADAHRLGIVINNRPRRLTPRECARLQGFPDSFKLHPDDRATYKQLGNSVSVPVVEAVIMDYFQNN
;
A
#
# COMPACT_ATOMS: atom_id res chain seq x y z
N MET A 1 28.45 17.52 -5.45
CA MET A 1 27.43 17.20 -6.45
C MET A 1 27.16 15.70 -6.43
N ILE A 2 25.90 15.30 -6.41
CA ILE A 2 25.47 13.90 -6.41
C ILE A 2 24.97 13.54 -7.81
N ASN A 3 25.70 12.64 -8.46
CA ASN A 3 25.30 12.05 -9.73
C ASN A 3 24.61 10.73 -9.41
N PHE A 4 23.30 10.65 -9.60
CA PHE A 4 22.55 9.46 -9.23
C PHE A 4 21.89 8.79 -10.42
N ILE A 5 21.54 7.52 -10.25
CA ILE A 5 20.62 6.81 -11.14
C ILE A 5 19.36 6.39 -10.38
N ASP A 6 18.22 6.38 -11.06
CA ASP A 6 16.91 6.00 -10.50
C ASP A 6 16.40 4.73 -11.19
N LEU A 7 16.56 3.58 -10.54
CA LEU A 7 16.18 2.27 -11.06
C LEU A 7 14.78 1.90 -10.58
N PHE A 8 13.98 1.32 -11.48
CA PHE A 8 12.56 1.06 -11.21
C PHE A 8 11.83 2.35 -10.78
N ALA A 9 12.10 3.42 -11.53
CA ALA A 9 11.84 4.80 -11.12
C ALA A 9 10.35 5.07 -10.85
N GLY A 10 9.44 4.31 -11.48
CA GLY A 10 8.02 4.58 -11.44
C GLY A 10 7.75 6.00 -11.97
N ILE A 11 7.12 6.81 -11.12
CA ILE A 11 6.86 8.23 -11.41
C ILE A 11 7.93 9.16 -10.80
N GLY A 12 9.04 8.62 -10.27
CA GLY A 12 10.15 9.41 -9.72
C GLY A 12 9.95 9.88 -8.28
N GLY A 13 9.19 9.13 -7.48
CA GLY A 13 8.99 9.46 -6.05
C GLY A 13 10.29 9.40 -5.24
N MET A 14 11.19 8.46 -5.56
CA MET A 14 12.51 8.37 -4.92
C MET A 14 13.41 9.53 -5.34
N ARG A 15 13.50 9.80 -6.66
CA ARG A 15 14.20 10.97 -7.20
C ARG A 15 13.77 12.27 -6.53
N LEU A 16 12.46 12.52 -6.47
CA LEU A 16 11.92 13.73 -5.86
C LEU A 16 12.34 13.86 -4.39
N GLY A 17 12.28 12.77 -3.62
CA GLY A 17 12.73 12.76 -2.23
C GLY A 17 14.22 13.10 -2.09
N LEU A 18 15.08 12.51 -2.94
CA LEU A 18 16.52 12.80 -2.95
C LEU A 18 16.80 14.26 -3.34
N GLU A 19 16.18 14.77 -4.40
CA GLU A 19 16.39 16.15 -4.87
C GLU A 19 15.92 17.17 -3.84
N LEU A 20 14.80 16.93 -3.15
CA LEU A 20 14.33 17.78 -2.05
C LEU A 20 15.30 17.81 -0.86
N ALA A 21 15.80 16.64 -0.45
CA ALA A 21 16.77 16.53 0.63
C ALA A 21 18.08 17.27 0.29
N CYS A 22 18.65 16.98 -0.89
CA CYS A 22 19.86 17.64 -1.36
C CYS A 22 19.68 19.15 -1.51
N LYS A 23 18.52 19.62 -1.99
CA LYS A 23 18.20 21.05 -2.04
C LYS A 23 18.26 21.71 -0.66
N LYS A 24 17.72 21.06 0.39
CA LYS A 24 17.81 21.57 1.78
C LYS A 24 19.23 21.60 2.32
N LEU A 25 20.10 20.72 1.83
CA LEU A 25 21.52 20.64 2.20
C LEU A 25 22.43 21.48 1.30
N ASN A 26 21.88 22.23 0.33
CA ASN A 26 22.64 22.94 -0.69
C ASN A 26 23.60 22.04 -1.49
N ILE A 27 23.18 20.80 -1.75
CA ILE A 27 23.90 19.81 -2.56
C ILE A 27 23.29 19.78 -3.96
N GLU A 28 24.09 20.07 -4.98
CA GLU A 28 23.67 19.92 -6.37
C GLU A 28 23.47 18.44 -6.73
N THR A 29 22.45 18.15 -7.52
CA THR A 29 22.10 16.79 -7.97
C THR A 29 21.99 16.73 -9.49
N ARG A 30 22.29 15.57 -10.04
CA ARG A 30 22.09 15.27 -11.46
C ARG A 30 21.65 13.82 -11.62
N CYS A 31 20.49 13.62 -12.23
CA CYS A 31 20.05 12.30 -12.69
C CYS A 31 20.85 11.93 -13.94
N ILE A 32 21.62 10.85 -13.87
CA ILE A 32 22.42 10.34 -15.00
C ILE A 32 21.60 9.38 -15.85
N LEU A 33 20.73 8.61 -15.21
CA LEU A 33 19.90 7.61 -15.86
C LEU A 33 18.69 7.30 -14.98
N SER A 34 17.53 7.13 -15.61
CA SER A 34 16.37 6.49 -14.99
C SER A 34 15.95 5.27 -15.81
N SER A 35 15.42 4.24 -15.14
CA SER A 35 14.91 3.01 -15.76
C SER A 35 13.51 2.70 -15.24
N GLU A 36 12.56 2.55 -16.17
CA GLU A 36 11.17 2.19 -15.90
C GLU A 36 10.59 1.50 -17.15
N ILE A 37 9.82 0.43 -16.96
CA ILE A 37 9.26 -0.40 -18.04
C ILE A 37 7.79 -0.08 -18.34
N ASP A 38 7.06 0.45 -17.37
CA ASP A 38 5.65 0.84 -17.51
C ASP A 38 5.59 2.18 -18.25
N TYR A 39 5.14 2.11 -19.51
CA TYR A 39 5.12 3.27 -20.40
C TYR A 39 4.33 4.47 -19.82
N LYS A 40 3.24 4.23 -19.07
CA LYS A 40 2.45 5.31 -18.45
C LYS A 40 3.21 5.96 -17.31
N ALA A 41 3.97 5.16 -16.54
CA ALA A 41 4.86 5.69 -15.52
C ALA A 41 5.98 6.54 -16.17
N CYS A 42 6.57 6.09 -17.30
CA CYS A 42 7.52 6.89 -18.08
C CYS A 42 6.93 8.22 -18.57
N GLU A 43 5.70 8.22 -19.09
CA GLU A 43 5.00 9.45 -19.48
C GLU A 43 4.87 10.42 -18.29
N THR A 44 4.50 9.90 -17.13
CA THR A 44 4.33 10.71 -15.91
C THR A 44 5.67 11.24 -15.38
N TYR A 45 6.72 10.42 -15.47
CA TYR A 45 8.08 10.81 -15.12
C TYR A 45 8.54 11.97 -16.02
N ALA A 46 8.35 11.85 -17.34
CA ALA A 46 8.71 12.89 -18.31
C ALA A 46 7.97 14.22 -18.07
N LEU A 47 6.71 14.18 -17.64
CA LEU A 47 5.96 15.40 -17.30
C LEU A 47 6.60 16.23 -16.17
N ASN A 48 7.36 15.60 -15.29
CA ASN A 48 7.91 16.21 -14.07
C ASN A 48 9.40 16.50 -14.14
N PHE A 49 10.14 15.72 -14.92
CA PHE A 49 11.60 15.81 -14.99
C PHE A 49 12.14 16.13 -16.39
N ASP A 50 11.27 16.26 -17.39
CA ASP A 50 11.64 16.48 -18.80
C ASP A 50 12.63 15.41 -19.34
N GLU A 51 12.57 14.21 -18.77
CA GLU A 51 13.44 13.06 -19.07
C GLU A 51 12.59 11.80 -19.28
N ILE A 52 12.96 10.95 -20.25
CA ILE A 52 12.28 9.68 -20.51
C ILE A 52 13.15 8.53 -19.97
N PRO A 53 12.63 7.68 -19.05
CA PRO A 53 13.35 6.50 -18.58
C PRO A 53 13.72 5.52 -19.69
N GLN A 54 14.85 4.85 -19.56
CA GLN A 54 15.47 4.02 -20.61
C GLN A 54 14.87 2.60 -20.76
N GLY A 55 13.71 2.32 -20.18
CA GLY A 55 13.07 1.00 -20.31
C GLY A 55 13.61 -0.07 -19.36
N ASP A 56 13.63 -1.32 -19.83
CA ASP A 56 14.03 -2.50 -19.04
C ASP A 56 15.51 -2.45 -18.65
N ILE A 57 15.75 -2.48 -17.34
CA ILE A 57 17.07 -2.44 -16.72
C ILE A 57 18.01 -3.54 -17.23
N LYS A 58 17.47 -4.68 -17.67
CA LYS A 58 18.24 -5.80 -18.24
C LYS A 58 18.97 -5.44 -19.53
N ASN A 59 18.47 -4.45 -20.26
CA ASN A 59 19.05 -3.99 -21.52
C ASN A 59 20.02 -2.82 -21.33
N ILE A 60 20.26 -2.39 -20.08
CA ILE A 60 21.13 -1.26 -19.76
C ILE A 60 22.52 -1.79 -19.39
N ASP A 61 23.45 -1.71 -20.34
CA ASP A 61 24.81 -2.21 -20.19
C ASP A 61 25.82 -1.13 -19.80
N LYS A 62 25.68 0.08 -20.36
CA LYS A 62 26.62 1.19 -20.18
C LYS A 62 25.92 2.39 -19.58
N ILE A 63 26.45 2.88 -18.47
CA ILE A 63 25.96 4.03 -17.72
C ILE A 63 27.12 5.00 -17.58
N SER A 64 26.87 6.29 -17.82
CA SER A 64 27.85 7.35 -17.54
C SER A 64 28.19 7.39 -16.04
N SER A 65 29.31 8.00 -15.66
CA SER A 65 29.76 8.04 -14.26
C SER A 65 28.69 8.59 -13.29
N PHE A 66 28.45 7.87 -12.20
CA PHE A 66 27.51 8.22 -11.13
C PHE A 66 28.08 7.74 -9.78
N ASN A 67 27.58 8.31 -8.68
CA ASN A 67 28.04 8.01 -7.32
C ASN A 67 26.91 7.60 -6.35
N PHE A 68 25.65 7.60 -6.78
CA PHE A 68 24.55 7.15 -5.93
C PHE A 68 23.48 6.35 -6.70
N ILE A 69 22.86 5.36 -6.08
CA ILE A 69 21.75 4.59 -6.67
C ILE A 69 20.48 4.76 -5.84
N LEU A 70 19.36 4.98 -6.52
CA LEU A 70 18.01 4.79 -5.99
C LEU A 70 17.39 3.55 -6.64
N ALA A 71 16.77 2.67 -5.86
CA ALA A 71 16.06 1.51 -6.41
C ALA A 71 14.87 1.03 -5.57
N GLY A 72 13.66 1.20 -6.09
CA GLY A 72 12.43 0.62 -5.54
C GLY A 72 12.06 -0.70 -6.23
N PHE A 73 12.88 -1.75 -6.06
CA PHE A 73 12.76 -2.96 -6.88
C PHE A 73 11.46 -3.75 -6.62
N PRO A 74 10.82 -4.32 -7.66
CA PRO A 74 9.55 -5.02 -7.52
C PRO A 74 9.54 -6.14 -6.47
N CYS A 75 8.49 -6.13 -5.65
CA CYS A 75 8.30 -7.04 -4.52
C CYS A 75 7.39 -8.25 -4.84
N GLN A 76 6.98 -8.45 -6.09
CA GLN A 76 5.86 -9.35 -6.43
C GLN A 76 5.98 -10.82 -5.93
N PRO A 77 7.18 -11.43 -5.76
CA PRO A 77 7.31 -12.74 -5.11
C PRO A 77 7.36 -12.70 -3.57
N PHE A 78 7.47 -11.52 -2.94
CA PHE A 78 7.72 -11.37 -1.49
C PHE A 78 6.53 -10.80 -0.70
N SER A 79 5.38 -10.56 -1.35
CA SER A 79 4.16 -10.12 -0.66
C SER A 79 3.41 -11.29 -0.01
N TYR A 80 2.81 -11.07 1.16
CA TYR A 80 1.97 -12.06 1.86
C TYR A 80 0.79 -12.58 1.01
N ALA A 81 0.42 -11.88 -0.06
CA ALA A 81 -0.67 -12.23 -0.97
C ALA A 81 -0.21 -12.98 -2.24
N GLY A 82 1.09 -13.24 -2.39
CA GLY A 82 1.68 -13.98 -3.50
C GLY A 82 1.98 -15.44 -3.12
N LYS A 83 1.79 -16.37 -4.07
CA LYS A 83 2.23 -17.77 -3.94
C LYS A 83 3.71 -17.78 -3.56
N HIS A 84 4.08 -18.40 -2.44
CA HIS A 84 5.42 -18.47 -1.84
C HIS A 84 6.50 -19.08 -2.76
N GLN A 85 6.81 -18.45 -3.90
CA GLN A 85 7.74 -18.96 -4.91
C GLN A 85 9.15 -18.36 -4.78
N GLY A 86 9.37 -17.40 -3.88
CA GLY A 86 10.70 -16.86 -3.56
C GLY A 86 11.49 -16.42 -4.80
N PHE A 87 12.79 -16.74 -4.83
CA PHE A 87 13.72 -16.43 -5.94
C PHE A 87 13.45 -17.23 -7.24
N GLY A 88 12.43 -18.07 -7.31
CA GLY A 88 12.03 -18.80 -8.52
C GLY A 88 11.14 -18.01 -9.48
N ASP A 89 10.66 -16.82 -9.09
CA ASP A 89 9.90 -15.90 -9.96
C ASP A 89 10.88 -14.93 -10.65
N THR A 90 10.77 -14.77 -11.98
CA THR A 90 11.61 -13.88 -12.81
C THR A 90 11.56 -12.41 -12.40
N ARG A 91 10.63 -12.04 -11.52
CA ARG A 91 10.48 -10.69 -10.95
C ARG A 91 11.19 -10.54 -9.60
N GLY A 92 11.42 -11.65 -8.90
CA GLY A 92 12.23 -11.70 -7.67
C GLY A 92 13.73 -11.64 -7.93
N THR A 93 14.12 -11.78 -9.19
CA THR A 93 15.50 -11.69 -9.65
C THR A 93 15.95 -10.26 -9.96
N LEU A 94 15.07 -9.26 -9.86
CA LEU A 94 15.41 -7.86 -10.21
C LEU A 94 16.39 -7.21 -9.22
N PHE A 95 16.52 -7.74 -8.01
CA PHE A 95 17.62 -7.37 -7.11
C PHE A 95 18.99 -7.69 -7.73
N PHE A 96 19.13 -8.78 -8.49
CA PHE A 96 20.40 -9.14 -9.12
C PHE A 96 20.83 -8.15 -10.21
N GLU A 97 19.88 -7.40 -10.80
CA GLU A 97 20.22 -6.31 -11.71
C GLU A 97 20.80 -5.09 -10.96
N VAL A 98 20.32 -4.85 -9.73
CA VAL A 98 20.94 -3.86 -8.84
C VAL A 98 22.34 -4.33 -8.43
N GLU A 99 22.49 -5.60 -8.06
CA GLU A 99 23.79 -6.23 -7.74
C GLU A 99 24.77 -6.09 -8.91
N ARG A 100 24.33 -6.39 -10.15
CA ARG A 100 25.14 -6.26 -11.37
C ARG A 100 25.67 -4.83 -11.55
N ILE A 101 24.84 -3.82 -11.32
CA ILE A 101 25.23 -2.41 -11.47
C ILE A 101 26.16 -1.99 -10.33
N LEU A 102 25.86 -2.37 -9.09
CA LEU A 102 26.72 -2.11 -7.94
C LEU A 102 28.11 -2.72 -8.15
N ASP A 103 28.20 -3.96 -8.62
CA ASP A 103 29.47 -4.63 -8.87
C ASP A 103 30.28 -3.96 -9.99
N LYS A 104 29.62 -3.56 -11.07
CA LYS A 104 30.29 -2.95 -12.22
C LYS A 104 30.78 -1.53 -11.98
N TYR A 105 29.98 -0.69 -11.32
CA TYR A 105 30.25 0.75 -11.21
C TYR A 105 30.72 1.20 -9.82
N LYS A 106 30.49 0.37 -8.79
CA LYS A 106 30.92 0.61 -7.40
C LYS A 106 30.68 2.06 -6.90
N PRO A 107 29.44 2.61 -7.00
CA PRO A 107 29.08 3.95 -6.51
C PRO A 107 29.36 4.13 -5.00
N ASP A 108 29.38 5.36 -4.51
CA ASP A 108 29.70 5.65 -3.11
C ASP A 108 28.61 5.20 -2.13
N GLY A 109 27.35 5.22 -2.56
CA GLY A 109 26.23 4.72 -1.76
C GLY A 109 24.97 4.42 -2.56
N PHE A 110 23.96 3.91 -1.85
CA PHE A 110 22.66 3.61 -2.44
C PHE A 110 21.53 3.67 -1.41
N LEU A 111 20.31 3.85 -1.91
CA LEU A 111 19.06 3.65 -1.18
C LEU A 111 18.18 2.65 -1.93
N LEU A 112 17.88 1.51 -1.30
CA LEU A 112 16.89 0.56 -1.80
C LEU A 112 15.61 0.66 -0.96
N GLU A 113 14.45 0.56 -1.61
CA GLU A 113 13.14 0.52 -0.95
C GLU A 113 12.43 -0.80 -1.24
N ASN A 114 11.71 -1.32 -0.23
CA ASN A 114 10.82 -2.44 -0.44
C ASN A 114 9.68 -2.51 0.60
N VAL A 115 8.77 -3.48 0.46
CA VAL A 115 7.68 -3.69 1.41
C VAL A 115 8.19 -4.31 2.71
N ARG A 116 7.50 -4.01 3.84
CA ARG A 116 7.82 -4.57 5.17
C ARG A 116 7.92 -6.11 5.21
N GLY A 117 7.22 -6.79 4.31
CA GLY A 117 7.19 -8.26 4.22
C GLY A 117 8.54 -8.88 3.93
N LEU A 118 9.46 -8.15 3.27
CA LEU A 118 10.81 -8.61 2.94
C LEU A 118 11.59 -9.10 4.18
N VAL A 119 11.41 -8.44 5.33
CA VAL A 119 12.07 -8.79 6.60
C VAL A 119 11.66 -10.17 7.10
N THR A 120 10.41 -10.55 6.88
CA THR A 120 9.85 -11.84 7.34
C THR A 120 9.82 -12.90 6.25
N HIS A 121 10.09 -12.53 5.00
CA HIS A 121 9.98 -13.41 3.86
C HIS A 121 10.96 -14.58 3.99
N ASP A 122 10.46 -15.79 3.71
CA ASP A 122 11.23 -17.02 3.83
C ASP A 122 11.97 -17.16 5.18
N LYS A 123 11.26 -16.81 6.28
CA LYS A 123 11.80 -16.78 7.66
C LYS A 123 13.04 -15.86 7.80
N GLY A 124 13.09 -14.79 7.02
CA GLY A 124 14.18 -13.80 7.02
C GLY A 124 15.37 -14.17 6.12
N ARG A 125 15.35 -15.33 5.45
CA ARG A 125 16.47 -15.76 4.60
C ARG A 125 16.70 -14.82 3.42
N THR A 126 15.64 -14.31 2.79
CA THR A 126 15.75 -13.42 1.63
C THR A 126 16.49 -12.13 1.94
N LEU A 127 16.12 -11.42 3.02
CA LEU A 127 16.82 -10.20 3.42
C LEU A 127 18.28 -10.50 3.80
N LYS A 128 18.52 -11.60 4.49
CA LYS A 128 19.89 -12.03 4.83
C LYS A 128 20.74 -12.26 3.58
N THR A 129 20.19 -12.92 2.56
CA THR A 129 20.88 -13.12 1.27
C THR A 129 21.19 -11.78 0.60
N ILE A 130 20.23 -10.85 0.56
CA ILE A 130 20.43 -9.50 0.00
C ILE A 130 21.57 -8.78 0.72
N ILE A 131 21.55 -8.73 2.05
CA ILE A 131 22.60 -8.06 2.84
C ILE A 131 23.96 -8.71 2.63
N ASN A 132 24.04 -10.04 2.62
CA ASN A 132 25.29 -10.75 2.36
C ASN A 132 25.86 -10.40 0.98
N LYS A 133 25.02 -10.40 -0.07
CA LYS A 133 25.44 -10.02 -1.42
C LYS A 133 25.96 -8.59 -1.49
N LEU A 134 25.34 -7.65 -0.78
CA LEU A 134 25.82 -6.27 -0.72
C LEU A 134 27.16 -6.17 0.02
N ASN A 135 27.33 -6.90 1.12
CA ASN A 135 28.59 -6.97 1.86
C ASN A 135 29.73 -7.58 1.02
N ASP A 136 29.44 -8.63 0.24
CA ASP A 136 30.40 -9.25 -0.70
C ASP A 136 30.91 -8.25 -1.77
N LEU A 137 30.14 -7.19 -2.04
CA LEU A 137 30.48 -6.13 -2.98
C LEU A 137 31.22 -4.94 -2.34
N ASP A 138 31.66 -5.07 -1.08
CA ASP A 138 32.33 -4.01 -0.28
C ASP A 138 31.39 -2.87 0.15
N TYR A 139 30.10 -3.16 0.31
CA TYR A 139 29.13 -2.23 0.90
C TYR A 139 28.74 -2.66 2.30
N SER A 140 28.89 -1.75 3.26
CA SER A 140 28.24 -1.91 4.55
C SER A 140 26.82 -1.35 4.48
N VAL A 141 25.90 -2.01 5.17
CA VAL A 141 24.45 -1.77 5.00
C VAL A 141 23.75 -1.67 6.35
N GLU A 142 22.90 -0.65 6.49
CA GLU A 142 21.91 -0.53 7.55
C GLU A 142 20.50 -0.51 6.94
N TYR A 143 19.51 -1.09 7.61
CA TYR A 143 18.12 -1.00 7.15
C TYR A 143 17.19 -0.41 8.22
N LEU A 144 16.22 0.36 7.75
CA LEU A 144 15.20 1.02 8.56
C LEU A 144 13.80 0.50 8.21
N LEU A 145 12.97 0.26 9.22
CA LEU A 145 11.54 0.03 9.06
C LEU A 145 10.77 1.28 9.49
N LEU A 146 10.27 2.03 8.51
CA LEU A 146 9.67 3.35 8.74
C LEU A 146 8.21 3.37 8.30
N ASN A 147 7.35 3.97 9.12
CA ASN A 147 5.97 4.26 8.77
C ASN A 147 5.82 5.68 8.25
N SER A 148 5.24 5.84 7.05
CA SER A 148 4.96 7.15 6.46
C SER A 148 4.14 8.08 7.36
N SER A 149 3.30 7.55 8.27
CA SER A 149 2.55 8.36 9.24
C SER A 149 3.42 9.24 10.12
N ASN A 150 4.69 8.88 10.30
CA ASN A 150 5.64 9.61 11.14
C ASN A 150 6.38 10.71 10.36
N PHE A 151 6.12 10.87 9.06
CA PHE A 151 6.81 11.78 8.15
C PHE A 151 5.82 12.73 7.46
N ASN A 152 4.92 13.33 8.23
CA ASN A 152 3.97 14.35 7.76
C ASN A 152 3.07 13.90 6.58
N VAL A 153 2.61 12.65 6.59
CA VAL A 153 1.51 12.21 5.71
C VAL A 153 0.54 11.33 6.47
N PRO A 154 -0.79 11.43 6.25
CA PRO A 154 -1.77 10.66 7.01
C PRO A 154 -1.96 9.27 6.41
N GLN A 155 -0.91 8.46 6.35
CA GLN A 155 -0.96 7.12 5.77
C GLN A 155 -0.17 6.11 6.61
N ASN A 156 -0.85 5.04 7.04
CA ASN A 156 -0.19 3.88 7.62
C ASN A 156 0.47 3.05 6.50
N ARG A 157 1.75 3.28 6.26
CA ARG A 157 2.55 2.59 5.24
C ARG A 157 3.95 2.33 5.78
N VAL A 158 4.16 1.09 6.25
CA VAL A 158 5.48 0.63 6.70
C VAL A 158 6.27 0.06 5.53
N ARG A 159 7.49 0.55 5.34
CA ARG A 159 8.44 0.12 4.31
C ARG A 159 9.82 -0.13 4.90
N ILE A 160 10.58 -1.00 4.23
CA ILE A 160 12.00 -1.18 4.52
C ILE A 160 12.80 -0.28 3.59
N TYR A 161 13.74 0.46 4.18
CA TYR A 161 14.72 1.28 3.49
C TYR A 161 16.09 0.70 3.80
N ILE A 162 16.82 0.26 2.78
CA ILE A 162 18.14 -0.35 2.90
C ILE A 162 19.15 0.68 2.38
N VAL A 163 19.96 1.21 3.29
CA VAL A 163 20.97 2.23 2.99
C VAL A 163 22.33 1.55 2.98
N GLY A 164 23.08 1.74 1.90
CA GLY A 164 24.43 1.19 1.79
C GLY A 164 25.47 2.27 1.52
N LYS A 165 26.64 2.10 2.14
CA LYS A 165 27.83 2.93 1.93
C LYS A 165 29.03 2.04 1.64
N LYS A 166 29.83 2.46 0.66
CA LYS A 166 31.02 1.72 0.24
C LYS A 166 32.13 1.83 1.29
N GLY A 167 32.74 0.70 1.65
CA GLY A 167 33.91 0.63 2.53
C GLY A 167 33.70 0.99 4.01
N SER A 168 32.54 1.53 4.41
CA SER A 168 32.24 1.84 5.82
C SER A 168 30.75 1.82 6.14
N GLN A 169 30.42 1.60 7.41
CA GLN A 169 29.04 1.58 7.89
C GLN A 169 28.37 2.94 7.70
N PRO A 170 27.14 3.00 7.15
CA PRO A 170 26.37 4.23 7.12
C PRO A 170 26.05 4.67 8.55
N ASN A 171 26.29 5.95 8.86
CA ASN A 171 25.90 6.53 10.13
C ASN A 171 24.50 7.12 10.02
N LEU A 172 23.48 6.44 10.57
CA LEU A 172 22.08 6.89 10.55
C LEU A 172 21.61 7.27 11.95
N THR A 173 21.05 8.48 12.08
CA THR A 173 20.45 8.94 13.35
C THR A 173 18.98 8.55 13.45
N ILE A 174 18.29 8.41 12.31
CA ILE A 174 16.90 7.93 12.26
C ILE A 174 16.84 6.50 12.78
N LYS A 175 15.83 6.21 13.62
CA LYS A 175 15.56 4.86 14.13
C LYS A 175 14.31 4.27 13.49
N SER A 176 14.31 2.95 13.38
CA SER A 176 13.13 2.22 12.90
C SER A 176 11.94 2.47 13.82
N ASP A 177 10.86 3.00 13.25
CA ASP A 177 9.59 3.17 13.92
C ASP A 177 8.44 2.78 12.98
N LYS A 178 7.67 1.79 13.43
CA LYS A 178 6.52 1.25 12.69
C LYS A 178 5.25 2.06 12.93
N GLY A 179 5.29 3.09 13.78
CA GLY A 179 4.16 3.93 14.12
C GLY A 179 2.99 3.13 14.68
N ALA A 180 1.79 3.70 14.56
CA ALA A 180 0.57 3.02 14.96
C ALA A 180 0.27 1.79 14.08
N ILE A 181 -0.19 0.70 14.72
CA ILE A 181 -0.54 -0.55 14.03
C ILE A 181 -1.66 -0.31 13.01
N ASP A 182 -2.64 0.54 13.35
CA ASP A 182 -3.79 0.88 12.54
C ASP A 182 -4.38 2.26 12.88
N SER A 183 -5.41 2.65 12.14
CA SER A 183 -6.14 3.92 12.31
C SER A 183 -6.78 4.08 13.70
N HIS A 184 -7.21 2.97 14.32
CA HIS A 184 -7.82 3.01 15.66
C HIS A 184 -6.77 3.26 16.74
N SER A 185 -5.62 2.58 16.65
CA SER A 185 -4.47 2.77 17.53
C SER A 185 -3.91 4.18 17.38
N PHE A 186 -3.86 4.70 16.15
CA PHE A 186 -3.44 6.08 15.87
C PHE A 186 -4.33 7.11 16.60
N LYS A 187 -5.66 6.99 16.50
CA LYS A 187 -6.58 7.89 17.22
C LYS A 187 -6.38 7.83 18.73
N LYS A 188 -6.19 6.63 19.30
CA LYS A 188 -5.90 6.47 20.74
C LYS A 188 -4.63 7.20 21.15
N ASN A 189 -3.56 7.09 20.35
CA ASN A 189 -2.28 7.74 20.62
C ASN A 189 -2.38 9.28 20.55
N ILE A 190 -3.18 9.84 19.63
CA ILE A 190 -3.45 11.29 19.59
C ILE A 190 -4.17 11.76 20.86
N ILE A 191 -5.21 11.02 21.26
CA ILE A 191 -6.08 11.40 22.38
C ILE A 191 -5.34 11.26 23.72
N GLN A 192 -4.43 10.31 23.84
CA GLN A 192 -3.68 10.03 25.08
C GLN A 192 -2.44 10.92 25.29
N GLY A 193 -2.21 11.93 24.43
CA GLY A 193 -1.17 12.98 24.54
C GLY A 193 -0.07 12.68 25.56
N ASP A 194 1.06 12.15 25.10
CA ASP A 194 2.19 11.83 25.98
C ASP A 194 2.64 13.10 26.71
N LEU A 195 2.42 13.13 28.04
CA LEU A 195 2.75 14.25 28.93
C LEU A 195 4.25 14.58 28.90
N PHE A 196 5.07 13.64 28.40
CA PHE A 196 6.51 13.74 28.26
C PHE A 196 7.00 13.68 26.81
N ALA A 197 6.10 13.88 25.83
CA ALA A 197 6.49 13.94 24.42
C ALA A 197 7.61 14.98 24.26
N PRO A 198 8.76 14.62 23.67
CA PRO A 198 9.84 15.57 23.44
C PRO A 198 9.33 16.74 22.59
N ILE A 199 9.77 17.95 22.93
CA ILE A 199 9.32 19.28 22.43
C ILE A 199 9.34 19.41 20.88
N ASN A 200 9.94 18.45 20.17
CA ASN A 200 10.10 18.47 18.71
C ASN A 200 9.10 17.58 17.91
N TYR A 201 8.07 16.99 18.54
CA TYR A 201 6.99 16.36 17.77
C TYR A 201 6.02 17.42 17.21
N PRO A 202 5.59 17.33 15.94
CA PRO A 202 4.61 18.26 15.40
C PRO A 202 3.36 18.28 16.29
N THR A 203 2.96 19.48 16.67
CA THR A 203 1.89 19.80 17.64
C THR A 203 0.51 19.25 17.27
N LYS A 204 0.36 18.66 16.08
CA LYS A 204 -0.77 17.80 15.68
C LYS A 204 -0.35 16.96 14.47
N PRO A 205 -0.52 15.63 14.48
CA PRO A 205 -0.24 14.82 13.29
C PRO A 205 -1.30 15.06 12.22
N LEU A 206 -0.90 14.97 10.94
CA LEU A 206 -1.83 15.09 9.82
C LEU A 206 -2.84 13.93 9.81
N THR A 207 -4.04 14.25 9.35
CA THR A 207 -5.18 13.35 9.20
C THR A 207 -5.67 13.32 7.76
N VAL A 208 -6.52 12.36 7.42
CA VAL A 208 -7.12 12.25 6.08
C VAL A 208 -7.84 13.54 5.70
N LYS A 209 -8.46 14.25 6.65
CA LYS A 209 -9.13 15.52 6.39
C LYS A 209 -8.19 16.58 5.80
N ASP A 210 -6.93 16.60 6.24
CA ASP A 210 -5.95 17.64 5.87
C ASP A 210 -5.45 17.52 4.42
N ILE A 211 -5.67 16.36 3.77
CA ILE A 211 -5.28 16.14 2.37
C ILE A 211 -6.44 16.30 1.38
N LEU A 212 -7.67 16.47 1.86
CA LEU A 212 -8.86 16.49 0.99
C LEU A 212 -8.90 17.77 0.16
N LYS A 213 -9.54 17.68 -1.01
CA LYS A 213 -9.90 18.85 -1.81
C LYS A 213 -11.27 19.35 -1.38
N ASP A 214 -11.42 20.68 -1.35
CA ASP A 214 -12.70 21.33 -1.09
C ASP A 214 -13.69 21.11 -2.25
N ILE A 215 -13.20 21.23 -3.49
CA ILE A 215 -14.00 21.08 -4.71
C ILE A 215 -13.51 19.86 -5.50
N VAL A 216 -14.45 18.97 -5.79
CA VAL A 216 -14.22 17.69 -6.45
C VAL A 216 -15.23 17.49 -7.58
N GLU A 217 -14.77 16.96 -8.71
CA GLU A 217 -15.61 16.66 -9.88
C GLU A 217 -16.63 15.56 -9.58
N GLU A 218 -17.79 15.63 -10.24
CA GLU A 218 -18.92 14.71 -9.98
C GLU A 218 -18.55 13.23 -10.24
N LYS A 219 -17.62 12.96 -11.17
CA LYS A 219 -17.16 11.59 -11.50
C LYS A 219 -16.58 10.80 -10.31
N TYR A 220 -16.14 11.47 -9.25
CA TYR A 220 -15.59 10.80 -8.07
C TYR A 220 -16.64 10.43 -7.03
N PHE A 221 -17.84 10.99 -7.10
CA PHE A 221 -18.95 10.61 -6.22
C PHE A 221 -19.42 9.20 -6.55
N CYS A 222 -19.91 8.49 -5.53
CA CYS A 222 -20.48 7.17 -5.75
C CYS A 222 -21.77 7.28 -6.56
N SER A 223 -22.14 6.22 -7.28
CA SER A 223 -23.40 6.19 -8.02
C SER A 223 -24.59 6.44 -7.10
N GLN A 224 -25.69 6.95 -7.67
CA GLN A 224 -26.93 7.17 -6.91
C GLN A 224 -27.47 5.85 -6.36
N GLU A 225 -27.36 4.77 -7.14
CA GLU A 225 -27.74 3.42 -6.72
C GLU A 225 -26.96 3.00 -5.47
N PHE A 226 -25.63 3.05 -5.53
CA PHE A 226 -24.79 2.66 -4.39
C PHE A 226 -25.00 3.57 -3.17
N THR A 227 -25.19 4.86 -3.39
CA THR A 227 -25.50 5.83 -2.32
C THR A 227 -26.82 5.50 -1.63
N ASN A 228 -27.84 5.08 -2.38
CA ASN A 228 -29.12 4.63 -1.80
C ASN A 228 -28.95 3.35 -0.97
N LEU A 229 -28.13 2.39 -1.44
CA LEU A 229 -27.82 1.17 -0.66
C LEU A 229 -27.12 1.51 0.65
N LEU A 230 -26.12 2.40 0.61
CA LEU A 230 -25.43 2.89 1.81
C LEU A 230 -26.39 3.57 2.77
N ASN A 231 -27.25 4.47 2.26
CA ASN A 231 -28.22 5.22 3.05
C ASN A 231 -29.16 4.29 3.83
N ARG A 232 -29.65 3.22 3.18
CA ARG A 232 -30.48 2.19 3.83
C ARG A 232 -29.71 1.47 4.93
N ALA A 233 -28.49 1.04 4.64
CA ALA A 233 -27.68 0.27 5.58
C ALA A 233 -27.29 1.07 6.83
N VAL A 234 -27.00 2.36 6.70
CA VAL A 234 -26.65 3.24 7.83
C VAL A 234 -27.82 4.02 8.44
N ARG A 235 -29.04 3.83 7.89
CA ARG A 235 -30.28 4.51 8.29
C ARG A 235 -30.15 6.04 8.25
N GLY A 236 -29.68 6.59 7.13
CA GLY A 236 -29.53 8.05 6.96
C GLY A 236 -28.28 8.67 7.58
N ASN A 237 -27.60 7.98 8.50
CA ASN A 237 -26.43 8.53 9.19
C ASN A 237 -25.12 8.05 8.55
N PHE A 238 -24.65 8.78 7.53
CA PHE A 238 -23.41 8.46 6.82
C PHE A 238 -22.13 8.54 7.69
N ASN A 239 -22.16 9.23 8.84
CA ASN A 239 -21.01 9.26 9.76
C ASN A 239 -20.65 7.86 10.27
N LYS A 240 -21.61 6.91 10.28
CA LYS A 240 -21.34 5.51 10.63
C LYS A 240 -20.39 4.83 9.64
N LEU A 241 -20.26 5.36 8.41
CA LEU A 241 -19.31 4.83 7.44
C LEU A 241 -17.86 5.20 7.76
N HIS A 242 -17.58 6.18 8.63
CA HIS A 242 -16.21 6.56 8.95
C HIS A 242 -15.42 5.36 9.49
N GLY A 243 -14.33 5.01 8.81
CA GLY A 243 -13.53 3.84 9.15
C GLY A 243 -14.18 2.49 8.83
N THR A 244 -15.30 2.44 8.12
CA THR A 244 -15.99 1.19 7.77
C THR A 244 -15.38 0.53 6.53
N ARG A 245 -15.21 -0.80 6.57
CA ARG A 245 -14.82 -1.62 5.40
C ARG A 245 -16.05 -2.26 4.76
N LEU A 246 -16.14 -2.25 3.45
CA LEU A 246 -17.13 -3.01 2.69
C LEU A 246 -16.45 -4.26 2.15
N ILE A 247 -16.70 -5.39 2.82
CA ILE A 247 -16.06 -6.67 2.53
C ILE A 247 -16.85 -7.81 3.20
N ASP A 248 -16.91 -8.97 2.54
CA ASP A 248 -17.49 -10.19 3.12
C ASP A 248 -16.44 -10.94 3.97
N PHE A 249 -15.94 -10.26 5.00
CA PHE A 249 -14.87 -10.76 5.86
C PHE A 249 -15.16 -10.59 7.36
N ARG A 250 -14.56 -11.44 8.19
CA ARG A 250 -14.86 -11.52 9.62
C ARG A 250 -14.29 -10.33 10.40
N GLY A 251 -15.15 -9.69 11.19
CA GLY A 251 -14.76 -8.78 12.27
C GLY A 251 -14.47 -7.34 11.83
N GLY A 252 -14.27 -6.48 12.83
CA GLY A 252 -14.05 -5.04 12.66
C GLY A 252 -15.33 -4.26 12.36
N ASN A 253 -15.18 -2.95 12.15
CA ASN A 253 -16.24 -2.09 11.63
C ASN A 253 -16.40 -2.36 10.12
N SER A 254 -17.23 -3.35 9.79
CA SER A 254 -17.40 -3.85 8.42
C SER A 254 -18.89 -3.91 8.05
N LEU A 255 -19.17 -3.77 6.76
CA LEU A 255 -20.50 -3.83 6.18
C LEU A 255 -20.45 -4.81 5.00
N HIS A 256 -21.30 -5.83 5.03
CA HIS A 256 -21.22 -6.93 4.08
C HIS A 256 -22.08 -6.71 2.84
N SER A 257 -21.81 -7.47 1.79
CA SER A 257 -22.56 -7.40 0.53
C SER A 257 -24.05 -7.69 0.70
N TRP A 258 -24.41 -8.62 1.60
CA TRP A 258 -25.80 -8.93 1.94
C TRP A 258 -26.46 -7.89 2.85
N ASP A 259 -25.67 -7.07 3.56
CA ASP A 259 -26.19 -5.95 4.35
C ASP A 259 -26.62 -4.78 3.45
N LEU A 260 -25.93 -4.60 2.31
CA LEU A 260 -26.29 -3.62 1.28
C LEU A 260 -27.39 -4.12 0.34
N GLY A 261 -27.52 -5.43 0.17
CA GLY A 261 -28.39 -6.02 -0.85
C GLY A 261 -27.84 -5.85 -2.28
N ILE A 262 -26.50 -5.74 -2.45
CA ILE A 262 -25.89 -5.44 -3.77
C ILE A 262 -26.15 -6.49 -4.86
N LYS A 263 -26.55 -7.71 -4.48
CA LYS A 263 -26.92 -8.80 -5.40
C LYS A 263 -28.35 -9.30 -5.16
N GLY A 264 -29.19 -8.43 -4.58
CA GLY A 264 -30.55 -8.75 -4.18
C GLY A 264 -30.73 -8.76 -2.66
N GLU A 265 -31.96 -8.49 -2.22
CA GLU A 265 -32.29 -8.44 -0.79
C GLU A 265 -32.15 -9.83 -0.15
N CYS A 266 -31.46 -9.88 1.00
CA CYS A 266 -31.33 -11.08 1.80
C CYS A 266 -32.33 -11.09 2.96
N SER A 267 -32.97 -12.24 3.19
CA SER A 267 -33.81 -12.50 4.35
C SER A 267 -32.99 -12.52 5.64
N SER A 268 -33.66 -12.46 6.80
CA SER A 268 -32.98 -12.57 8.10
C SER A 268 -32.23 -13.90 8.26
N ALA A 269 -32.80 -14.99 7.77
CA ALA A 269 -32.19 -16.32 7.80
C ALA A 269 -30.94 -16.41 6.91
N GLU A 270 -31.00 -15.85 5.70
CA GLU A 270 -29.85 -15.78 4.78
C GLU A 270 -28.70 -14.95 5.36
N ARG A 271 -29.01 -13.78 5.94
CA ARG A 271 -28.00 -12.93 6.61
C ARG A 271 -27.37 -13.65 7.79
N ASN A 272 -28.17 -14.37 8.58
CA ASN A 272 -27.66 -15.15 9.71
C ASN A 272 -26.69 -16.25 9.25
N LEU A 273 -27.06 -17.01 8.20
CA LEU A 273 -26.19 -18.04 7.62
C LEU A 273 -24.86 -17.45 7.13
N MET A 274 -24.90 -16.33 6.39
CA MET A 274 -23.69 -15.67 5.90
C MET A 274 -22.78 -15.17 7.02
N ASN A 275 -23.35 -14.56 8.06
CA ASN A 275 -22.60 -14.10 9.23
C ASN A 275 -21.92 -15.27 9.96
N LEU A 276 -22.64 -16.39 10.15
CA LEU A 276 -22.10 -17.61 10.74
C LEU A 276 -21.01 -18.24 9.87
N LEU A 277 -21.19 -18.27 8.55
CA LEU A 277 -20.21 -18.81 7.61
C LEU A 277 -18.89 -18.01 7.70
N ILE A 278 -18.96 -16.68 7.65
CA ILE A 278 -17.78 -15.81 7.78
C ILE A 278 -17.10 -15.98 9.15
N ALA A 279 -17.88 -16.10 10.22
CA ALA A 279 -17.35 -16.31 11.56
C ALA A 279 -16.58 -17.64 11.70
N ASN A 280 -17.07 -18.71 11.06
CA ASN A 280 -16.59 -20.07 11.26
C ASN A 280 -15.54 -20.54 10.24
N ARG A 281 -15.59 -20.08 8.98
CA ARG A 281 -14.75 -20.59 7.87
C ARG A 281 -13.22 -20.46 8.02
N ARG A 282 -12.74 -19.73 9.04
CA ARG A 282 -11.32 -19.59 9.38
C ARG A 282 -10.86 -20.40 10.59
N LYS A 283 -11.75 -21.14 11.25
CA LYS A 283 -11.36 -22.00 12.38
C LYS A 283 -10.43 -23.12 11.89
N LYS A 284 -9.44 -23.47 12.73
CA LYS A 284 -8.45 -24.53 12.45
C LYS A 284 -9.10 -25.91 12.26
N VAL A 285 -10.23 -26.16 12.91
CA VAL A 285 -11.02 -27.39 12.78
C VAL A 285 -11.43 -27.68 11.33
N PHE A 286 -11.56 -26.65 10.50
CA PHE A 286 -11.90 -26.79 9.08
C PHE A 286 -10.64 -26.78 8.17
N GLY A 287 -9.42 -26.91 8.70
CA GLY A 287 -8.14 -26.96 7.95
C GLY A 287 -7.08 -25.91 8.36
N THR A 288 -5.96 -25.83 7.63
CA THR A 288 -4.80 -24.97 7.97
C THR A 288 -4.64 -23.69 7.13
N HIS A 289 -5.41 -23.52 6.04
CA HIS A 289 -5.34 -22.34 5.18
C HIS A 289 -5.76 -21.03 5.87
N GLN A 290 -5.02 -19.94 5.63
CA GLN A 290 -5.21 -18.63 6.29
C GLN A 290 -6.29 -17.75 5.63
N ASP A 291 -6.60 -17.91 4.34
CA ASP A 291 -7.40 -16.93 3.58
C ASP A 291 -8.93 -17.05 3.72
N GLY A 292 -9.44 -17.97 4.54
CA GLY A 292 -10.87 -18.24 4.66
C GLY A 292 -11.32 -19.27 3.63
N LYS A 293 -11.91 -20.35 4.11
CA LYS A 293 -12.11 -21.59 3.32
C LYS A 293 -13.51 -21.65 2.76
N SER A 294 -13.66 -22.21 1.56
CA SER A 294 -14.98 -22.71 1.16
C SER A 294 -15.27 -23.98 1.98
N LEU A 295 -16.49 -24.09 2.49
CA LEU A 295 -16.88 -25.19 3.39
C LEU A 295 -17.86 -26.11 2.68
N THR A 296 -17.75 -27.41 2.96
CA THR A 296 -18.75 -28.40 2.52
C THR A 296 -20.06 -28.21 3.27
N LEU A 297 -21.16 -28.76 2.73
CA LEU A 297 -22.46 -28.75 3.40
C LEU A 297 -22.39 -29.31 4.84
N GLU A 298 -21.72 -30.45 5.01
CA GLU A 298 -21.52 -31.11 6.30
C GLU A 298 -20.74 -30.24 7.30
N GLN A 299 -19.77 -29.45 6.81
CA GLN A 299 -19.04 -28.50 7.66
C GLN A 299 -19.89 -27.31 8.08
N ILE A 300 -20.85 -26.88 7.25
CA ILE A 300 -21.77 -25.79 7.58
C ILE A 300 -22.80 -26.24 8.61
N LYS A 301 -23.29 -27.49 8.50
CA LYS A 301 -24.20 -28.11 9.48
C LYS A 301 -23.64 -28.14 10.90
N ILE A 302 -22.33 -28.14 11.08
CA ILE A 302 -21.69 -28.09 12.42
C ILE A 302 -22.06 -26.81 13.20
N PHE A 303 -22.35 -25.70 12.53
CA PHE A 303 -22.67 -24.42 13.18
C PHE A 303 -24.02 -23.81 12.76
N TYR A 304 -24.71 -24.41 11.79
CA TYR A 304 -26.04 -24.01 11.36
C TYR A 304 -26.97 -25.22 11.45
N LEU A 305 -27.84 -25.24 12.46
CA LEU A 305 -28.61 -26.42 12.86
C LEU A 305 -30.06 -26.42 12.35
N ASN A 306 -30.47 -25.41 11.59
CA ASN A 306 -31.84 -25.34 11.07
C ASN A 306 -32.00 -26.18 9.80
N ASP A 307 -33.19 -26.74 9.61
CA ASP A 307 -33.52 -27.62 8.48
C ASP A 307 -33.61 -26.89 7.11
N ASP A 308 -33.62 -25.56 7.11
CA ASP A 308 -33.72 -24.72 5.92
C ASP A 308 -32.38 -24.49 5.19
N LEU A 309 -31.29 -25.09 5.67
CA LEU A 309 -29.93 -24.84 5.16
C LEU A 309 -29.79 -25.01 3.65
N GLU A 310 -30.30 -26.12 3.09
CA GLU A 310 -30.17 -26.40 1.65
C GLU A 310 -30.94 -25.38 0.82
N GLN A 311 -32.15 -25.03 1.24
CA GLN A 311 -32.97 -24.00 0.60
C GLN A 311 -32.27 -22.63 0.63
N LEU A 312 -31.66 -22.26 1.76
CA LEU A 312 -30.92 -21.01 1.90
C LEU A 312 -29.67 -20.98 1.01
N ILE A 313 -28.92 -22.09 0.93
CA ILE A 313 -27.76 -22.20 0.05
C ILE A 313 -28.18 -22.03 -1.41
N THR A 314 -29.23 -22.72 -1.86
CA THR A 314 -29.75 -22.57 -3.22
C THR A 314 -30.15 -21.12 -3.53
N SER A 315 -30.84 -20.46 -2.59
CA SER A 315 -31.22 -19.05 -2.73
C SER A 315 -30.00 -18.13 -2.81
N LEU A 316 -29.00 -18.32 -1.95
CA LEU A 316 -27.78 -17.52 -1.92
C LEU A 316 -26.87 -17.74 -3.13
N LEU A 317 -26.87 -18.95 -3.72
CA LEU A 317 -26.21 -19.25 -4.99
C LEU A 317 -26.93 -18.55 -6.15
N ALA A 318 -28.26 -18.60 -6.20
CA ALA A 318 -29.05 -17.91 -7.22
C ALA A 318 -28.87 -16.39 -7.17
N LYS A 319 -28.78 -15.81 -5.97
CA LYS A 319 -28.44 -14.40 -5.74
C LYS A 319 -26.95 -14.11 -5.97
N GLY A 320 -26.09 -15.12 -6.09
CA GLY A 320 -24.65 -14.96 -6.32
C GLY A 320 -23.87 -14.42 -5.11
N TYR A 321 -24.40 -14.56 -3.90
CA TYR A 321 -23.69 -14.28 -2.64
C TYR A 321 -22.75 -15.42 -2.25
N LEU A 322 -23.11 -16.65 -2.61
CA LEU A 322 -22.26 -17.83 -2.53
C LEU A 322 -21.79 -18.28 -3.92
N LYS A 323 -20.63 -18.92 -3.96
CA LYS A 323 -20.17 -19.74 -5.08
C LYS A 323 -19.88 -21.15 -4.60
N GLU A 324 -20.12 -22.10 -5.49
CA GLU A 324 -19.82 -23.51 -5.28
C GLU A 324 -18.63 -23.91 -6.16
N GLU A 325 -17.60 -24.48 -5.54
CA GLU A 325 -16.44 -25.04 -6.22
C GLU A 325 -16.05 -26.36 -5.54
N CYS A 326 -16.14 -27.48 -6.27
CA CYS A 326 -15.84 -28.82 -5.76
C CYS A 326 -16.55 -29.15 -4.43
N ASP A 327 -17.90 -29.05 -4.44
CA ASP A 327 -18.79 -29.32 -3.30
C ASP A 327 -18.51 -28.45 -2.06
N LYS A 328 -17.91 -27.27 -2.26
CA LYS A 328 -17.63 -26.31 -1.19
C LYS A 328 -18.20 -24.94 -1.52
N TYR A 329 -18.83 -24.35 -0.52
CA TYR A 329 -19.49 -23.05 -0.61
C TYR A 329 -18.62 -21.96 0.02
N GLY A 330 -18.42 -20.88 -0.72
CA GLY A 330 -17.68 -19.70 -0.26
C GLY A 330 -18.36 -18.40 -0.67
N PRO A 331 -18.18 -17.32 0.10
CA PRO A 331 -18.65 -15.99 -0.28
C PRO A 331 -17.96 -15.50 -1.55
N VAL A 332 -18.69 -14.71 -2.34
CA VAL A 332 -18.23 -14.20 -3.64
C VAL A 332 -17.57 -12.83 -3.53
N CYS A 333 -18.06 -11.93 -2.69
CA CYS A 333 -17.63 -10.53 -2.73
C CYS A 333 -16.32 -10.29 -1.98
N GLY A 334 -15.43 -9.51 -2.61
CA GLY A 334 -14.18 -9.02 -2.02
C GLY A 334 -14.06 -7.51 -2.19
N ASN A 335 -12.86 -6.96 -1.94
CA ASN A 335 -12.63 -5.51 -2.04
C ASN A 335 -13.05 -4.90 -3.39
N LEU A 336 -12.89 -5.64 -4.48
CA LEU A 336 -13.18 -5.15 -5.84
C LEU A 336 -14.68 -5.19 -6.20
N SER A 337 -15.52 -5.76 -5.33
CA SER A 337 -16.96 -5.89 -5.56
C SER A 337 -17.75 -4.60 -5.25
N PHE A 338 -17.12 -3.61 -4.63
CA PHE A 338 -17.78 -2.37 -4.18
C PHE A 338 -17.13 -1.14 -4.82
N GLU A 339 -17.92 -0.12 -5.19
CA GLU A 339 -17.37 1.16 -5.67
C GLU A 339 -16.35 1.76 -4.69
N VAL A 340 -16.64 1.63 -3.39
CA VAL A 340 -15.74 1.91 -2.28
C VAL A 340 -15.66 0.68 -1.39
N PHE A 341 -14.45 0.18 -1.12
CA PHE A 341 -14.25 -0.95 -0.20
C PHE A 341 -13.84 -0.51 1.21
N LYS A 342 -13.36 0.72 1.35
CA LYS A 342 -12.98 1.30 2.64
C LYS A 342 -13.34 2.76 2.65
N PHE A 343 -14.25 3.14 3.53
CA PHE A 343 -14.45 4.52 3.92
C PHE A 343 -13.39 4.87 4.97
N LEU A 344 -12.58 5.87 4.65
CA LEU A 344 -11.59 6.43 5.55
C LEU A 344 -12.29 7.27 6.61
N ASP A 345 -11.65 7.37 7.76
CA ASP A 345 -12.06 8.27 8.82
C ASP A 345 -11.33 9.61 8.63
N PRO A 346 -12.04 10.73 8.43
CA PRO A 346 -11.40 12.03 8.20
C PRO A 346 -10.41 12.41 9.30
N ASP A 347 -10.67 12.03 10.55
CA ASP A 347 -9.85 12.42 11.70
C ASP A 347 -8.79 11.35 12.05
N SER A 348 -8.45 10.46 11.12
CA SER A 348 -7.42 9.42 11.28
C SER A 348 -6.46 9.38 10.10
N ILE A 349 -5.54 8.40 10.11
CA ILE A 349 -4.72 8.06 8.95
C ILE A 349 -5.42 7.07 8.01
N SER A 350 -5.06 7.16 6.74
CA SER A 350 -5.43 6.20 5.71
C SER A 350 -4.69 4.88 5.89
N ILE A 351 -5.22 3.82 5.27
CA ILE A 351 -4.49 2.56 5.08
C ILE A 351 -3.44 2.73 3.96
N THR A 352 -2.53 1.77 3.83
CA THR A 352 -1.58 1.75 2.72
C THR A 352 -2.31 1.80 1.38
N LEU A 353 -1.99 2.78 0.53
CA LEU A 353 -2.41 2.77 -0.87
C LEU A 353 -1.75 1.60 -1.60
N THR A 354 -2.56 0.77 -2.27
CA THR A 354 -2.08 -0.31 -3.13
C THR A 354 -2.44 -0.05 -4.58
N SER A 355 -1.62 -0.54 -5.51
CA SER A 355 -1.86 -0.33 -6.94
C SER A 355 -3.12 -1.04 -7.47
N ALA A 356 -3.65 -2.00 -6.73
CA ALA A 356 -4.85 -2.75 -7.13
C ALA A 356 -6.15 -2.04 -6.72
N ASP A 357 -6.19 -1.40 -5.54
CA ASP A 357 -7.45 -0.93 -4.93
C ASP A 357 -7.44 0.53 -4.46
N ALA A 358 -6.37 1.30 -4.72
CA ALA A 358 -6.31 2.74 -4.41
C ALA A 358 -7.51 3.55 -4.94
N HIS A 359 -8.01 3.19 -6.12
CA HIS A 359 -9.17 3.82 -6.77
C HIS A 359 -10.52 3.53 -6.09
N ARG A 360 -10.55 2.74 -5.00
CA ARG A 360 -11.76 2.34 -4.25
C ARG A 360 -11.68 2.71 -2.77
N LEU A 361 -10.74 3.57 -2.38
CA LEU A 361 -10.78 4.26 -1.09
C LEU A 361 -11.79 5.39 -1.17
N GLY A 362 -12.67 5.48 -0.18
CA GLY A 362 -13.71 6.49 -0.13
C GLY A 362 -13.69 7.32 1.14
N ILE A 363 -14.43 8.40 1.09
CA ILE A 363 -14.63 9.35 2.18
C ILE A 363 -16.10 9.81 2.13
N VAL A 364 -16.64 10.18 3.28
CA VAL A 364 -17.94 10.86 3.35
C VAL A 364 -17.65 12.30 3.74
N ILE A 365 -18.04 13.25 2.89
CA ILE A 365 -18.01 14.68 3.20
C ILE A 365 -19.41 15.23 2.92
N ASN A 366 -19.95 16.00 3.86
CA ASN A 366 -21.28 16.62 3.74
C ASN A 366 -22.38 15.61 3.36
N ASN A 367 -22.39 14.42 3.99
CA ASN A 367 -23.29 13.30 3.69
C ASN A 367 -23.26 12.78 2.24
N ARG A 368 -22.20 13.10 1.48
CA ARG A 368 -21.99 12.56 0.13
C ARG A 368 -20.82 11.59 0.12
N PRO A 369 -21.05 10.28 -0.11
CA PRO A 369 -19.97 9.32 -0.25
C PRO A 369 -19.28 9.49 -1.61
N ARG A 370 -17.96 9.56 -1.60
CA ARG A 370 -17.14 9.64 -2.83
C ARG A 370 -15.83 8.89 -2.68
N ARG A 371 -15.20 8.59 -3.80
CA ARG A 371 -13.83 8.08 -3.86
C ARG A 371 -12.82 9.21 -3.61
N LEU A 372 -11.63 8.85 -3.13
CA LEU A 372 -10.49 9.77 -3.13
C LEU A 372 -10.07 10.07 -4.57
N THR A 373 -9.78 11.34 -4.87
CA THR A 373 -9.25 11.77 -6.17
C THR A 373 -7.78 11.35 -6.34
N PRO A 374 -7.23 11.30 -7.57
CA PRO A 374 -5.82 11.02 -7.79
C PRO A 374 -4.90 12.00 -7.05
N ARG A 375 -5.26 13.29 -6.99
CA ARG A 375 -4.51 14.30 -6.23
C ARG A 375 -4.51 14.04 -4.73
N GLU A 376 -5.64 13.65 -4.15
CA GLU A 376 -5.73 13.27 -2.73
C GLU A 376 -4.86 12.04 -2.43
N CYS A 377 -4.85 11.04 -3.33
CA CYS A 377 -3.94 9.91 -3.23
C CYS A 377 -2.45 10.32 -3.38
N ALA A 378 -2.14 11.32 -4.20
CA ALA A 378 -0.79 11.85 -4.34
C ALA A 378 -0.32 12.54 -3.06
N ARG A 379 -1.21 13.32 -2.41
CA ARG A 379 -0.96 13.93 -1.10
C ARG A 379 -0.77 12.89 0.00
N LEU A 380 -1.46 11.74 -0.04
CA LEU A 380 -1.19 10.62 0.89
C LEU A 380 0.23 10.05 0.78
N GLN A 381 0.87 10.17 -0.40
CA GLN A 381 2.26 9.78 -0.62
C GLN A 381 3.24 10.95 -0.42
N GLY A 382 2.74 12.14 -0.10
CA GLY A 382 3.55 13.35 0.12
C GLY A 382 4.06 14.02 -1.16
N PHE A 383 3.47 13.73 -2.32
CA PHE A 383 3.78 14.50 -3.53
C PHE A 383 3.24 15.93 -3.41
N PRO A 384 4.01 16.95 -3.83
CA PRO A 384 3.54 18.32 -3.84
C PRO A 384 2.42 18.51 -4.87
N ASP A 385 1.56 19.51 -4.66
CA ASP A 385 0.46 19.82 -5.58
C ASP A 385 0.96 20.23 -6.98
N SER A 386 2.19 20.74 -7.08
CA SER A 386 2.87 21.06 -8.34
C SER A 386 3.29 19.82 -9.15
N PHE A 387 3.39 18.65 -8.52
CA PHE A 387 3.75 17.41 -9.21
C PHE A 387 2.65 17.01 -10.19
N LYS A 388 2.97 16.90 -11.48
CA LYS A 388 2.02 16.60 -12.55
C LYS A 388 1.65 15.13 -12.54
N LEU A 389 0.35 14.83 -12.56
CA LEU A 389 -0.17 13.46 -12.59
C LEU A 389 -0.57 13.08 -14.02
N HIS A 390 -0.59 11.78 -14.30
CA HIS A 390 -1.06 11.27 -15.58
C HIS A 390 -2.56 11.62 -15.80
N PRO A 391 -2.98 11.97 -17.03
CA PRO A 391 -4.38 12.32 -17.32
C PRO A 391 -5.36 11.15 -17.16
N ASP A 392 -4.90 9.91 -17.34
CA ASP A 392 -5.68 8.69 -17.01
C ASP A 392 -5.63 8.38 -15.52
N ASP A 393 -6.75 8.62 -14.83
CA ASP A 393 -6.94 8.33 -13.39
C ASP A 393 -6.53 6.91 -13.02
N ARG A 394 -6.85 5.90 -13.84
CA ARG A 394 -6.56 4.50 -13.54
C ARG A 394 -5.06 4.25 -13.49
N ALA A 395 -4.32 4.85 -14.41
CA ALA A 395 -2.87 4.82 -14.41
C ALA A 395 -2.30 5.51 -13.17
N THR A 396 -2.82 6.70 -12.85
CA THR A 396 -2.38 7.49 -11.69
C THR A 396 -2.59 6.72 -10.38
N TYR A 397 -3.74 6.09 -10.15
CA TYR A 397 -3.96 5.29 -8.93
C TYR A 397 -2.98 4.10 -8.83
N LYS A 398 -2.70 3.42 -9.95
CA LYS A 398 -1.72 2.32 -10.00
C LYS A 398 -0.33 2.83 -9.65
N GLN A 399 0.10 3.92 -10.28
CA GLN A 399 1.40 4.57 -10.06
C GLN A 399 1.58 5.01 -8.61
N LEU A 400 0.58 5.68 -8.03
CA LEU A 400 0.63 6.15 -6.63
C LEU A 400 0.61 5.00 -5.61
N GLY A 401 -0.03 3.87 -5.93
CA GLY A 401 0.03 2.67 -5.10
C GLY A 401 1.43 2.03 -5.08
N ASN A 402 2.11 2.04 -6.24
CA ASN A 402 3.47 1.54 -6.40
C ASN A 402 4.54 2.52 -5.89
N SER A 403 4.26 3.82 -5.88
CA SER A 403 5.22 4.83 -5.43
C SER A 403 5.62 4.69 -3.96
N VAL A 404 6.79 5.24 -3.65
CA VAL A 404 7.27 5.51 -2.30
C VAL A 404 6.59 6.76 -1.71
N SER A 405 6.69 6.89 -0.39
CA SER A 405 6.34 8.14 0.29
C SER A 405 7.53 9.11 0.22
N VAL A 406 7.34 10.21 -0.50
CA VAL A 406 8.37 11.24 -0.77
C VAL A 406 9.04 11.76 0.51
N PRO A 407 8.29 12.18 1.57
CA PRO A 407 8.91 12.73 2.77
C PRO A 407 9.72 11.71 3.58
N VAL A 408 9.42 10.41 3.45
CA VAL A 408 10.25 9.36 4.09
C VAL A 408 11.59 9.24 3.37
N VAL A 409 11.57 9.23 2.03
CA VAL A 409 12.81 9.20 1.23
C VAL A 409 13.63 10.45 1.50
N GLU A 410 13.00 11.63 1.51
CA GLU A 410 13.65 12.89 1.85
C GLU A 410 14.36 12.82 3.21
N ALA A 411 13.67 12.32 4.25
CA ALA A 411 14.24 12.22 5.59
C ALA A 411 15.43 11.24 5.65
N VAL A 412 15.33 10.07 5.03
CA VAL A 412 16.41 9.07 5.00
C VAL A 412 17.62 9.59 4.24
N ILE A 413 17.43 10.23 3.08
CA ILE A 413 18.51 10.80 2.29
C ILE A 413 19.18 11.98 3.01
N MET A 414 18.38 12.84 3.65
CA MET A 414 18.89 13.96 4.43
C MET A 414 19.74 13.48 5.61
N ASP A 415 19.27 12.49 6.37
CA ASP A 415 20.02 11.87 7.47
C ASP A 415 21.31 11.22 6.96
N TYR A 416 21.25 10.50 5.85
CA TYR A 416 22.44 9.89 5.25
C TYR A 416 23.51 10.94 4.91
N PHE A 417 23.19 11.96 4.11
CA PHE A 417 24.18 12.94 3.64
C PHE A 417 24.65 13.93 4.72
N GLN A 418 23.91 14.12 5.81
CA GLN A 418 24.38 14.94 6.93
C GLN A 418 25.44 14.25 7.78
N ASN A 419 25.42 12.91 7.81
CA ASN A 419 26.22 12.12 8.75
C ASN A 419 27.32 11.28 8.08
N ASN A 420 27.43 11.30 6.75
CA ASN A 420 28.30 10.42 5.95
C ASN A 420 29.01 11.14 4.83
#